data_AF-A0A5E4CRG8-F1
#
_entry.id   AF-A0A5E4CRG8-F1
#
_cell.length_a   1.000
_cell.length_b   1.000
_cell.length_c   1.000
_cell.angle_alpha   90.00
_cell.angle_beta   90.00
_cell.angle_gamma   90.00
#
_symmetry.space_group_name_H-M   'P 1'
#
loop_
_entity.id
_entity.type
_entity.pdbx_description
1 polymer ?
#
loop_
_entity_poly.entity_id
_entity_poly.type
_entity_poly.pdbx_seq_one_letter_code
_entity_poly.pdbx_strand_id
1 'polypeptide(L)'
;MAEEIVCESTGKDIKGGKIHRNWWIGCDEEEEEDSEYDEDGDNYIIDDFVVQDEEGDEENKNQQEKKLTTSQLKLVKQNSLYSFSDHYTHFERVVKALLINALDESFLGSLYDGTRQKLYAQDMLTSLHYLDNRFVQPSLESLASRSRWKDQYKEQVENYSNVSIHWKNPENCSCQACGLHRHCRYSVHLSGKLYNTRTMETDDFMSHDKRVFTVGRICADRTRIYHKLKHFKFKLYQECCSLAKTEEVEDEQVKESVERIFSQSTENGWIKEKYGQLEEYLNFVDYFQDEKFD
;
A
#
# COMPACT_ATOMS: atom_id res chain seq x y z
N MET A 1 -56.54 -26.93 -52.22
CA MET A 1 -55.57 -27.61 -53.09
C MET A 1 -54.80 -28.57 -52.20
N ALA A 2 -54.87 -29.86 -52.51
CA ALA A 2 -54.15 -30.92 -51.82
C ALA A 2 -53.54 -31.79 -52.92
N GLU A 3 -52.30 -32.24 -52.74
CA GLU A 3 -51.65 -33.23 -53.59
C GLU A 3 -50.59 -33.98 -52.77
N GLU A 4 -50.29 -35.22 -53.19
CA GLU A 4 -49.62 -36.22 -52.39
C GLU A 4 -48.09 -36.29 -52.60
N ILE A 5 -47.43 -36.68 -51.51
CA ILE A 5 -46.28 -37.60 -51.40
C ILE A 5 -45.70 -38.14 -52.73
N VAL A 6 -44.40 -37.91 -52.95
CA VAL A 6 -43.47 -38.94 -53.46
C VAL A 6 -42.15 -38.87 -52.68
N CYS A 7 -41.69 -40.00 -52.15
CA CYS A 7 -40.35 -40.16 -51.59
C CYS A 7 -39.36 -40.59 -52.68
N GLU A 8 -38.11 -40.15 -52.60
CA GLU A 8 -36.99 -40.91 -53.17
C GLU A 8 -35.78 -40.89 -52.23
N SER A 9 -35.03 -42.00 -52.22
CA SER A 9 -34.17 -42.38 -51.09
C SER A 9 -32.79 -42.86 -51.51
N THR A 10 -31.76 -42.22 -50.98
CA THR A 10 -30.42 -42.80 -50.78
C THR A 10 -29.88 -42.28 -49.44
N GLY A 11 -29.30 -43.06 -48.55
CA GLY A 11 -29.08 -44.51 -48.57
C GLY A 11 -27.78 -44.85 -47.85
N LYS A 12 -27.87 -45.59 -46.74
CA LYS A 12 -26.78 -46.26 -46.00
C LYS A 12 -25.79 -45.38 -45.22
N ASP A 13 -25.28 -45.81 -44.06
CA ASP A 13 -25.81 -46.78 -43.09
C ASP A 13 -25.03 -46.73 -41.75
N ILE A 14 -25.59 -47.41 -40.73
CA ILE A 14 -24.87 -48.14 -39.68
C ILE A 14 -24.25 -47.40 -38.47
N LYS A 15 -25.03 -47.47 -37.38
CA LYS A 15 -24.68 -47.82 -35.97
C LYS A 15 -23.74 -46.89 -35.18
N GLY A 16 -24.00 -46.59 -33.91
CA GLY A 16 -25.07 -47.00 -32.97
C GLY A 16 -24.56 -46.68 -31.54
N GLY A 17 -25.33 -46.09 -30.63
CA GLY A 17 -26.40 -46.74 -29.85
C GLY A 17 -25.81 -47.37 -28.57
N LYS A 18 -26.44 -47.34 -27.39
CA LYS A 18 -27.74 -46.84 -26.92
C LYS A 18 -27.64 -46.53 -25.41
N ILE A 19 -28.21 -45.41 -24.93
CA ILE A 19 -29.52 -45.30 -24.25
C ILE A 19 -29.73 -46.26 -23.06
N HIS A 20 -29.88 -45.71 -21.84
CA HIS A 20 -31.08 -45.75 -20.99
C HIS A 20 -30.85 -44.80 -19.78
N ARG A 21 -31.66 -43.74 -19.57
CA ARG A 21 -33.07 -43.66 -19.11
C ARG A 21 -33.25 -44.02 -17.63
N ASN A 22 -33.54 -43.00 -16.80
CA ASN A 22 -34.84 -42.75 -16.14
C ASN A 22 -35.04 -43.55 -14.83
N TRP A 23 -35.73 -43.09 -13.79
CA TRP A 23 -36.98 -42.30 -13.67
C TRP A 23 -37.05 -41.61 -12.27
N TRP A 24 -37.70 -40.43 -12.08
CA TRP A 24 -39.01 -40.20 -11.37
C TRP A 24 -39.01 -40.58 -9.86
N ILE A 25 -39.61 -39.89 -8.87
CA ILE A 25 -40.49 -38.71 -8.62
C ILE A 25 -40.24 -38.32 -7.11
N GLY A 26 -40.58 -37.17 -6.50
CA GLY A 26 -41.36 -35.95 -6.84
C GLY A 26 -42.47 -35.65 -5.79
N CYS A 27 -42.78 -34.38 -5.50
CA CYS A 27 -43.94 -33.86 -4.72
C CYS A 27 -43.97 -34.14 -3.17
N ASP A 28 -44.53 -33.31 -2.26
CA ASP A 28 -45.21 -31.98 -2.30
C ASP A 28 -45.27 -31.31 -0.88
N GLU A 29 -45.71 -30.03 -0.81
CA GLU A 29 -46.42 -29.29 0.31
C GLU A 29 -45.69 -29.00 1.67
N GLU A 30 -45.50 -27.71 2.06
CA GLU A 30 -46.32 -26.82 2.95
C GLU A 30 -46.09 -27.08 4.49
N GLU A 31 -46.07 -26.14 5.46
CA GLU A 31 -46.47 -24.72 5.62
C GLU A 31 -45.40 -23.87 6.40
N GLU A 32 -45.75 -22.64 6.80
CA GLU A 32 -44.96 -21.57 7.46
C GLU A 32 -44.78 -21.70 9.00
N GLU A 33 -43.81 -20.99 9.60
CA GLU A 33 -44.04 -20.10 10.77
C GLU A 33 -42.80 -19.23 11.10
N ASP A 34 -43.04 -18.08 11.72
CA ASP A 34 -42.10 -16.95 11.88
C ASP A 34 -41.02 -17.11 12.98
N SER A 35 -39.93 -16.33 12.86
CA SER A 35 -39.32 -15.69 14.03
C SER A 35 -38.67 -14.35 13.68
N GLU A 36 -39.35 -13.28 14.08
CA GLU A 36 -38.90 -11.89 14.06
C GLU A 36 -38.00 -11.64 15.29
N TYR A 37 -36.79 -11.11 15.11
CA TYR A 37 -36.00 -10.46 16.17
C TYR A 37 -35.11 -9.36 15.56
N ASP A 38 -35.12 -8.20 16.22
CA ASP A 38 -34.73 -6.91 15.67
C ASP A 38 -33.23 -6.57 15.73
N GLU A 39 -32.91 -5.49 15.01
CA GLU A 39 -31.86 -4.49 15.23
C GLU A 39 -30.72 -4.80 16.21
N ASP A 40 -29.49 -4.77 15.69
CA ASP A 40 -28.36 -4.13 16.38
C ASP A 40 -27.52 -3.37 15.35
N GLY A 41 -27.77 -2.07 15.23
CA GLY A 41 -27.00 -1.17 14.38
C GLY A 41 -25.83 -0.56 15.16
N ASP A 42 -24.60 -0.87 14.77
CA ASP A 42 -23.37 -0.32 15.35
C ASP A 42 -23.09 1.12 14.87
N ASN A 43 -24.00 2.02 15.23
CA ASN A 43 -23.81 3.46 15.14
C ASN A 43 -22.70 3.88 16.11
N TYR A 44 -21.47 4.02 15.62
CA TYR A 44 -20.33 4.52 16.40
C TYR A 44 -20.50 6.02 16.73
N ILE A 45 -21.31 6.29 17.75
CA ILE A 45 -21.51 7.63 18.32
C ILE A 45 -20.17 8.12 18.87
N ILE A 46 -19.67 9.21 18.29
CA ILE A 46 -18.55 9.98 18.82
C ILE A 46 -19.09 10.87 19.94
N ASP A 47 -19.32 10.27 21.12
CA ASP A 47 -19.56 11.01 22.37
C ASP A 47 -18.50 10.61 23.41
N ASP A 48 -17.45 11.42 23.49
CA ASP A 48 -16.77 11.68 24.76
C ASP A 48 -16.28 13.14 24.77
N PHE A 49 -17.26 14.06 24.73
CA PHE A 49 -17.03 15.49 24.99
C PHE A 49 -17.50 15.81 26.42
N VAL A 50 -16.65 15.52 27.40
CA VAL A 50 -16.75 16.10 28.74
C VAL A 50 -15.41 16.72 29.12
N VAL A 51 -15.32 18.04 28.98
CA VAL A 51 -14.22 18.83 29.54
C VAL A 51 -14.52 19.04 31.02
N GLN A 52 -13.64 18.56 31.90
CA GLN A 52 -13.54 19.03 33.28
C GLN A 52 -12.23 19.79 33.44
N ASP A 53 -12.35 21.11 33.54
CA ASP A 53 -11.27 21.99 33.97
C ASP A 53 -11.15 21.88 35.51
N GLU A 54 -10.07 21.29 36.02
CA GLU A 54 -9.66 21.46 37.43
C GLU A 54 -8.22 21.96 37.51
N GLU A 55 -8.08 23.22 37.93
CA GLU A 55 -6.83 23.75 38.47
C GLU A 55 -6.58 23.15 39.86
N GLY A 56 -5.37 22.66 40.12
CA GLY A 56 -5.00 22.07 41.40
C GLY A 56 -3.50 21.99 41.63
N ASP A 57 -2.92 23.02 42.23
CA ASP A 57 -1.59 22.97 42.83
C ASP A 57 -1.61 22.11 44.11
N GLU A 58 -0.69 21.15 44.25
CA GLU A 58 0.39 21.23 45.25
C GLU A 58 1.32 19.99 45.29
N GLU A 59 2.63 20.29 45.28
CA GLU A 59 3.72 19.67 46.06
C GLU A 59 3.91 18.12 46.19
N ASN A 60 4.94 17.65 45.46
CA ASN A 60 6.21 17.15 46.05
C ASN A 60 6.28 15.70 46.61
N LYS A 61 7.06 14.83 45.92
CA LYS A 61 8.11 13.98 46.54
C LYS A 61 9.05 13.29 45.55
N ASN A 62 10.35 13.47 45.80
CA ASN A 62 11.53 12.78 45.25
C ASN A 62 11.31 11.41 44.58
N GLN A 63 11.54 11.34 43.27
CA GLN A 63 12.17 10.18 42.63
C GLN A 63 13.31 10.62 41.72
N GLN A 64 14.40 9.85 41.72
CA GLN A 64 15.63 10.16 41.00
C GLN A 64 15.52 9.73 39.53
N GLU A 65 14.60 10.34 38.79
CA GLU A 65 14.44 10.08 37.36
C GLU A 65 15.72 10.47 36.59
N LYS A 66 16.24 9.53 35.81
CA LYS A 66 17.15 9.85 34.71
C LYS A 66 16.36 10.69 33.71
N LYS A 67 16.51 12.02 33.76
CA LYS A 67 15.92 12.94 32.78
C LYS A 67 16.28 12.50 31.37
N LEU A 68 15.34 11.82 30.71
CA LEU A 68 15.42 11.49 29.30
C LEU A 68 15.55 12.79 28.52
N THR A 69 16.45 12.83 27.55
CA THR A 69 16.63 14.02 26.70
C THR A 69 15.35 14.29 25.92
N THR A 70 15.13 15.53 25.46
CA THR A 70 13.90 15.89 24.72
C THR A 70 13.66 15.02 23.48
N SER A 71 14.72 14.49 22.86
CA SER A 71 14.65 13.49 21.79
C SER A 71 14.21 12.11 22.28
N GLN A 72 14.71 11.64 23.42
CA GLN A 72 14.26 10.39 24.05
C GLN A 72 12.82 10.48 24.54
N LEU A 73 12.39 11.62 25.10
CA LEU A 73 10.99 11.86 25.48
C LEU A 73 10.06 11.89 24.26
N LYS A 74 10.49 12.49 23.14
CA LYS A 74 9.76 12.41 21.86
C LYS A 74 9.66 10.96 21.38
N LEU A 75 10.77 10.21 21.39
CA LEU A 75 10.80 8.80 20.94
C LEU A 75 9.95 7.89 21.83
N VAL A 76 9.95 8.09 23.16
CA VAL A 76 9.13 7.32 24.10
C VAL A 76 7.66 7.66 23.98
N LYS A 77 7.29 8.95 23.84
CA LYS A 77 5.89 9.35 23.57
C LYS A 77 5.39 8.83 22.23
N GLN A 78 6.22 8.88 21.19
CA GLN A 78 5.91 8.25 19.91
C GLN A 78 5.66 6.75 20.09
N ASN A 79 6.60 6.02 20.70
CA ASN A 79 6.46 4.58 20.94
C ASN A 79 5.24 4.20 21.79
N SER A 80 4.81 5.02 22.77
CA SER A 80 3.61 4.71 23.56
C SER A 80 2.30 5.01 22.81
N LEU A 81 2.25 6.06 22.00
CA LEU A 81 1.09 6.37 21.15
C LEU A 81 0.87 5.31 20.06
N TYR A 82 1.94 4.66 19.60
CA TYR A 82 1.88 3.57 18.63
C TYR A 82 1.58 2.19 19.22
N SER A 83 1.46 2.06 20.55
CA SER A 83 1.43 0.75 21.22
C SER A 83 0.04 0.09 21.32
N PHE A 84 -1.04 0.78 20.90
CA PHE A 84 -2.42 0.35 21.14
C PHE A 84 -3.28 0.20 19.87
N SER A 85 -2.86 0.76 18.73
CA SER A 85 -3.55 0.60 17.44
C SER A 85 -2.85 -0.42 16.55
N ASP A 86 -3.64 -1.24 15.89
CA ASP A 86 -3.11 -2.25 14.97
C ASP A 86 -2.39 -1.60 13.77
N HIS A 87 -1.42 -2.34 13.23
CA HIS A 87 -0.61 -1.93 12.09
C HIS A 87 -1.48 -1.67 10.84
N TYR A 88 -2.51 -2.49 10.65
CA TYR A 88 -3.48 -2.30 9.58
C TYR A 88 -4.29 -1.01 9.77
N THR A 89 -4.74 -0.69 10.99
CA THR A 89 -5.47 0.56 11.28
C THR A 89 -4.65 1.82 10.98
N HIS A 90 -3.33 1.80 11.24
CA HIS A 90 -2.45 2.88 10.80
C HIS A 90 -2.36 2.96 9.27
N PHE A 91 -2.29 1.83 8.57
CA PHE A 91 -2.28 1.79 7.12
C PHE A 91 -3.57 2.34 6.50
N GLU A 92 -4.74 1.96 7.03
CA GLU A 92 -6.04 2.50 6.63
C GLU A 92 -6.10 4.03 6.79
N ARG A 93 -5.62 4.55 7.93
CA ARG A 93 -5.52 6.01 8.17
C ARG A 93 -4.59 6.70 7.19
N VAL A 94 -3.51 6.05 6.76
CA VAL A 94 -2.65 6.56 5.67
C VAL A 94 -3.42 6.58 4.34
N VAL A 95 -4.13 5.51 3.97
CA VAL A 95 -4.94 5.49 2.74
C VAL A 95 -5.99 6.62 2.76
N LYS A 96 -6.71 6.83 3.87
CA LYS A 96 -7.64 7.96 4.02
C LYS A 96 -6.94 9.32 3.83
N ALA A 97 -5.77 9.52 4.44
CA ALA A 97 -5.00 10.76 4.28
C ALA A 97 -4.53 11.00 2.82
N LEU A 98 -4.16 9.93 2.11
CA LEU A 98 -3.76 10.01 0.69
C LEU A 98 -4.95 10.23 -0.25
N LEU A 99 -6.14 9.67 0.06
CA LEU A 99 -7.38 9.94 -0.67
C LEU A 99 -7.84 11.39 -0.49
N ILE A 100 -7.81 11.93 0.74
CA ILE A 100 -8.09 13.36 0.95
C ILE A 100 -7.12 14.21 0.15
N ASN A 101 -5.82 13.87 0.11
CA ASN A 101 -4.84 14.62 -0.68
C ASN A 101 -4.99 14.47 -2.21
N ALA A 102 -5.68 13.42 -2.67
CA ALA A 102 -5.98 13.25 -4.08
C ALA A 102 -7.13 14.16 -4.56
N LEU A 103 -7.93 14.68 -3.63
CA LEU A 103 -9.08 15.58 -3.87
C LEU A 103 -8.79 17.03 -3.40
N ASP A 104 -7.98 17.20 -2.35
CA ASP A 104 -7.44 18.46 -1.83
C ASP A 104 -5.90 18.36 -1.78
N GLU A 105 -5.21 18.76 -2.85
CA GLU A 105 -3.74 18.69 -2.95
C GLU A 105 -3.02 19.46 -1.82
N SER A 106 -3.69 20.40 -1.16
CA SER A 106 -3.14 21.16 -0.03
C SER A 106 -3.19 20.40 1.31
N PHE A 107 -3.86 19.25 1.37
CA PHE A 107 -4.14 18.52 2.59
C PHE A 107 -2.87 18.09 3.32
N LEU A 108 -1.94 17.38 2.67
CA LEU A 108 -0.71 16.92 3.31
C LEU A 108 0.20 18.09 3.69
N GLY A 109 0.29 19.14 2.88
CA GLY A 109 1.04 20.35 3.23
C GLY A 109 0.54 20.96 4.54
N SER A 110 -0.74 21.30 4.59
CA SER A 110 -1.41 21.84 5.79
C SER A 110 -1.40 20.87 6.99
N LEU A 111 -1.34 19.56 6.76
CA LEU A 111 -1.19 18.54 7.80
C LEU A 111 0.22 18.52 8.40
N TYR A 112 1.28 18.50 7.59
CA TYR A 112 2.67 18.48 8.06
C TYR A 112 3.12 19.83 8.65
N ASP A 113 2.57 20.94 8.19
CA ASP A 113 2.84 22.27 8.73
C ASP A 113 2.10 22.54 10.06
N GLY A 114 1.26 21.60 10.53
CA GLY A 114 0.58 21.68 11.81
C GLY A 114 -0.57 22.69 11.88
N THR A 115 -1.06 23.19 10.74
CA THR A 115 -2.20 24.13 10.71
C THR A 115 -3.51 23.42 11.05
N ARG A 116 -3.62 22.12 10.73
CA ARG A 116 -4.78 21.27 11.06
C ARG A 116 -4.63 20.67 12.47
N GLN A 117 -5.17 21.34 13.49
CA GLN A 117 -5.06 20.93 14.90
C GLN A 117 -6.12 19.93 15.38
N LYS A 118 -7.17 19.64 14.58
CA LYS A 118 -8.25 18.70 14.96
C LYS A 118 -7.71 17.28 15.20
N LEU A 119 -8.28 16.55 16.15
CA LEU A 119 -7.78 15.23 16.59
C LEU A 119 -7.57 14.24 15.43
N TYR A 120 -8.55 14.09 14.53
CA TYR A 120 -8.43 13.18 13.37
C TYR A 120 -7.22 13.50 12.46
N ALA A 121 -6.83 14.77 12.37
CA ALA A 121 -5.67 15.19 11.58
C ALA A 121 -4.37 14.79 12.30
N GLN A 122 -4.33 14.91 13.63
CA GLN A 122 -3.23 14.40 14.45
C GLN A 122 -3.09 12.87 14.33
N ASP A 123 -4.20 12.12 14.29
CA ASP A 123 -4.19 10.65 14.10
C ASP A 123 -3.69 10.24 12.71
N MET A 124 -4.09 10.97 11.66
CA MET A 124 -3.59 10.76 10.30
C MET A 124 -2.10 11.08 10.20
N LEU A 125 -1.64 12.22 10.74
CA LEU A 125 -0.22 12.59 10.79
C LEU A 125 0.61 11.57 11.59
N THR A 126 0.08 11.12 12.72
CA THR A 126 0.68 10.07 13.55
C THR A 126 0.85 8.78 12.76
N SER A 127 -0.17 8.38 11.99
CA SER A 127 -0.16 7.17 11.16
C SER A 127 0.76 7.28 9.93
N LEU A 128 0.86 8.45 9.31
CA LEU A 128 1.84 8.74 8.25
C LEU A 128 3.28 8.64 8.79
N HIS A 129 3.54 9.23 9.95
CA HIS A 129 4.82 9.08 10.65
C HIS A 129 5.09 7.64 11.10
N TYR A 130 4.06 6.84 11.38
CA TYR A 130 4.22 5.42 11.67
C TYR A 130 4.72 4.65 10.45
N LEU A 131 4.05 4.81 9.31
CA LEU A 131 4.46 4.17 8.05
C LEU A 131 5.89 4.56 7.66
N ASP A 132 6.19 5.86 7.65
CA ASP A 132 7.50 6.36 7.25
C ASP A 132 8.60 5.90 8.21
N ASN A 133 8.45 6.16 9.52
CA ASN A 133 9.56 6.03 10.48
C ASN A 133 9.64 4.65 11.15
N ARG A 134 8.54 3.88 11.22
CA ARG A 134 8.52 2.58 11.91
C ARG A 134 8.58 1.39 10.96
N PHE A 135 7.94 1.48 9.80
CA PHE A 135 8.01 0.43 8.77
C PHE A 135 9.10 0.69 7.73
N VAL A 136 8.98 1.79 6.98
CA VAL A 136 9.79 1.96 5.76
C VAL A 136 11.24 2.31 6.10
N GLN A 137 11.48 3.33 6.92
CA GLN A 137 12.84 3.83 7.19
C GLN A 137 13.78 2.77 7.79
N PRO A 138 13.41 1.98 8.82
CA PRO A 138 14.33 0.99 9.40
C PRO A 138 14.71 -0.11 8.40
N SER A 139 13.78 -0.55 7.56
CA SER A 139 14.03 -1.54 6.51
C SER A 139 14.89 -0.99 5.38
N LEU A 140 14.75 0.29 5.01
CA LEU A 140 15.67 0.96 4.08
C LEU A 140 17.08 1.09 4.67
N GLU A 141 17.22 1.48 5.94
CA GLU A 141 18.51 1.58 6.61
C GLU A 141 19.21 0.22 6.75
N SER A 142 18.45 -0.84 7.05
CA SER A 142 18.91 -2.23 7.04
C SER A 142 19.41 -2.66 5.65
N LEU A 143 18.61 -2.48 4.60
CA LEU A 143 19.02 -2.81 3.22
C LEU A 143 20.26 -2.03 2.78
N ALA A 144 20.34 -0.74 3.11
CA ALA A 144 21.44 0.13 2.71
C ALA A 144 22.74 -0.22 3.45
N SER A 145 22.70 -0.36 4.78
CA SER A 145 23.89 -0.69 5.59
C SER A 145 24.49 -2.05 5.25
N ARG A 146 23.64 -3.02 4.89
CA ARG A 146 24.05 -4.38 4.47
C ARG A 146 24.51 -4.42 3.01
N SER A 147 24.36 -3.32 2.27
CA SER A 147 24.77 -3.15 0.87
C SER A 147 26.03 -2.32 0.74
N ARG A 148 26.97 -2.80 -0.07
CA ARG A 148 28.19 -2.06 -0.41
C ARG A 148 27.93 -0.98 -1.46
N TRP A 149 26.73 -0.40 -1.49
CA TRP A 149 26.36 0.61 -2.49
C TRP A 149 27.15 1.89 -2.27
N LYS A 150 27.62 2.48 -3.37
CA LYS A 150 28.16 3.84 -3.36
C LYS A 150 27.03 4.82 -3.07
N ASP A 151 27.30 5.87 -2.32
CA ASP A 151 26.31 6.90 -1.99
C ASP A 151 25.66 7.48 -3.25
N GLN A 152 26.46 7.73 -4.29
CA GLN A 152 25.98 8.15 -5.62
C GLN A 152 24.96 7.18 -6.24
N TYR A 153 25.10 5.86 -6.06
CA TYR A 153 24.11 4.92 -6.58
C TYR A 153 22.83 4.94 -5.74
N LYS A 154 22.97 4.98 -4.41
CA LYS A 154 21.86 5.06 -3.47
C LYS A 154 21.00 6.32 -3.70
N GLU A 155 21.64 7.49 -3.82
CA GLU A 155 20.99 8.77 -4.12
C GLU A 155 20.15 8.70 -5.40
N GLN A 156 20.68 8.12 -6.47
CA GLN A 156 19.91 7.96 -7.72
C GLN A 156 18.71 7.02 -7.50
N VAL A 157 18.91 5.87 -6.84
CA VAL A 157 17.80 4.94 -6.52
C VAL A 157 16.73 5.57 -5.63
N GLU A 158 17.08 6.55 -4.78
CA GLU A 158 16.13 7.27 -3.93
C GLU A 158 15.37 8.41 -4.63
N ASN A 159 15.93 9.00 -5.69
CA ASN A 159 15.36 10.17 -6.34
C ASN A 159 14.40 9.83 -7.50
N TYR A 160 14.63 8.75 -8.25
CA TYR A 160 13.77 8.37 -9.39
C TYR A 160 12.60 7.47 -8.97
N SER A 161 11.36 7.93 -9.15
CA SER A 161 10.16 7.22 -8.70
C SER A 161 9.93 5.84 -9.34
N ASN A 162 10.57 5.53 -10.48
CA ASN A 162 10.38 4.31 -11.27
C ASN A 162 11.70 3.56 -11.51
N VAL A 163 11.67 2.23 -11.39
CA VAL A 163 12.76 1.33 -11.74
C VAL A 163 12.28 0.24 -12.69
N SER A 164 13.07 -0.08 -13.72
CA SER A 164 12.96 -1.34 -14.45
C SER A 164 14.30 -2.06 -14.43
N ILE A 165 14.28 -3.37 -14.22
CA ILE A 165 15.50 -4.19 -14.10
C ILE A 165 15.43 -5.28 -15.15
N HIS A 166 16.29 -5.16 -16.17
CA HIS A 166 16.34 -6.07 -17.31
C HIS A 166 17.54 -7.00 -17.20
N TRP A 167 17.37 -8.22 -17.72
CA TRP A 167 18.50 -9.12 -17.95
C TRP A 167 19.30 -8.63 -19.15
N LYS A 168 20.64 -8.71 -19.08
CA LYS A 168 21.55 -8.46 -20.19
C LYS A 168 22.61 -9.57 -20.30
N ASN A 169 23.37 -9.56 -21.39
CA ASN A 169 24.51 -10.46 -21.54
C ASN A 169 25.48 -10.29 -20.36
N PRO A 170 25.89 -11.38 -19.67
CA PRO A 170 26.80 -11.29 -18.54
C PRO A 170 28.18 -10.78 -18.96
N GLU A 171 28.64 -9.71 -18.33
CA GLU A 171 29.97 -9.13 -18.56
C GLU A 171 30.80 -9.19 -17.27
N ASN A 172 32.10 -9.45 -17.39
CA ASN A 172 33.04 -9.30 -16.28
C ASN A 172 33.48 -7.85 -16.19
N CYS A 173 32.82 -7.10 -15.31
CA CYS A 173 33.07 -5.68 -15.11
C CYS A 173 32.82 -5.27 -13.65
N SER A 174 33.22 -4.06 -13.30
CA SER A 174 32.95 -3.48 -11.98
C SER A 174 31.48 -3.08 -11.88
N CYS A 175 30.75 -3.70 -10.94
CA CYS A 175 29.35 -3.41 -10.66
C CYS A 175 29.18 -1.91 -10.36
N GLN A 176 28.34 -1.20 -11.12
CA GLN A 176 28.23 0.25 -10.97
C GLN A 176 27.61 0.65 -9.63
N ALA A 177 26.81 -0.21 -9.01
CA ALA A 177 26.23 0.00 -7.69
C ALA A 177 27.27 -0.08 -6.54
N CYS A 178 28.10 -1.13 -6.50
CA CYS A 178 29.00 -1.40 -5.37
C CYS A 178 30.51 -1.34 -5.67
N GLY A 179 30.89 -1.06 -6.92
CA GLY A 179 32.29 -0.99 -7.36
C GLY A 179 33.01 -2.33 -7.51
N LEU A 180 32.52 -3.42 -6.90
CA LEU A 180 33.16 -4.73 -6.93
C LEU A 180 33.12 -5.37 -8.33
N HIS A 181 34.24 -5.96 -8.75
CA HIS A 181 34.36 -6.65 -10.03
C HIS A 181 33.69 -8.02 -9.97
N ARG A 182 32.72 -8.28 -10.86
CA ARG A 182 31.91 -9.51 -10.87
C ARG A 182 31.18 -9.69 -12.20
N HIS A 183 30.61 -10.87 -12.43
CA HIS A 183 29.67 -11.11 -13.53
C HIS A 183 28.41 -10.23 -13.38
N CYS A 184 28.36 -9.12 -14.10
CA CYS A 184 27.22 -8.20 -14.13
C CYS A 184 26.30 -8.56 -15.29
N ARG A 185 25.09 -9.00 -14.97
CA ARG A 185 24.08 -9.52 -15.93
C ARG A 185 22.75 -8.77 -15.89
N TYR A 186 22.66 -7.69 -15.12
CA TYR A 186 21.45 -6.88 -15.00
C TYR A 186 21.73 -5.44 -15.41
N SER A 187 20.76 -4.84 -16.07
CA SER A 187 20.68 -3.41 -16.34
C SER A 187 19.54 -2.83 -15.51
N VAL A 188 19.86 -1.93 -14.59
CA VAL A 188 18.89 -1.16 -13.78
C VAL A 188 18.67 0.18 -14.47
N HIS A 189 17.43 0.44 -14.86
CA HIS A 189 17.01 1.69 -15.49
C HIS A 189 16.16 2.46 -14.47
N LEU A 190 16.56 3.69 -14.17
CA LEU A 190 15.85 4.61 -13.29
C LEU A 190 15.25 5.75 -14.11
N SER A 191 14.02 6.14 -13.79
CA SER A 191 13.27 7.22 -14.44
C SER A 191 12.09 7.68 -13.59
N GLY A 192 11.32 8.66 -14.05
CA GLY A 192 10.13 9.18 -13.36
C GLY A 192 10.32 10.62 -12.89
N LYS A 193 9.25 11.21 -12.36
CA LYS A 193 9.28 12.58 -11.83
C LYS A 193 9.95 12.60 -10.45
N LEU A 194 10.58 13.72 -10.12
CA LEU A 194 10.94 14.01 -8.73
C LEU A 194 9.65 14.31 -7.95
N TYR A 195 9.63 14.04 -6.65
CA TYR A 195 8.46 14.33 -5.81
C TYR A 195 8.87 14.64 -4.36
N ASN A 196 8.03 15.43 -3.69
CA ASN A 196 8.20 15.73 -2.28
C ASN A 196 7.72 14.54 -1.43
N THR A 197 8.61 13.99 -0.58
CA THR A 197 8.33 12.80 0.23
C THR A 197 7.32 13.03 1.37
N ARG A 198 6.93 14.27 1.63
CA ARG A 198 5.84 14.64 2.55
C ARG A 198 4.54 14.90 1.82
N THR A 199 4.52 15.88 0.91
CA THR A 199 3.29 16.37 0.25
C THR A 199 2.86 15.57 -0.98
N MET A 200 3.72 14.68 -1.49
CA MET A 200 3.54 13.92 -2.75
C MET A 200 3.52 14.76 -4.04
N GLU A 201 3.65 16.09 -3.94
CA GLU A 201 3.75 17.01 -5.08
C GLU A 201 4.90 16.58 -6.01
N THR A 202 4.64 16.53 -7.32
CA THR A 202 5.65 16.17 -8.32
C THR A 202 6.28 17.38 -8.99
N ASP A 203 7.59 17.36 -9.19
CA ASP A 203 8.33 18.33 -10.00
C ASP A 203 8.64 17.75 -11.39
N ASP A 204 8.34 18.53 -12.42
CA ASP A 204 8.54 18.19 -13.83
C ASP A 204 9.92 18.54 -14.39
N PHE A 205 10.75 19.27 -13.62
CA PHE A 205 12.08 19.75 -14.04
C PHE A 205 13.00 18.65 -14.60
N MET A 206 12.95 17.44 -14.06
CA MET A 206 13.75 16.28 -14.50
C MET A 206 12.90 15.10 -15.04
N SER A 207 11.64 15.34 -15.41
CA SER A 207 10.66 14.34 -15.87
C SER A 207 11.14 13.38 -16.97
N HIS A 208 12.12 13.80 -17.78
CA HIS A 208 12.67 13.05 -18.90
C HIS A 208 14.05 12.42 -18.63
N ASP A 209 14.69 12.68 -17.48
CA ASP A 209 16.00 12.13 -17.16
C ASP A 209 15.91 10.62 -16.90
N LYS A 210 16.93 9.89 -17.36
CA LYS A 210 17.00 8.42 -17.32
C LYS A 210 18.42 7.99 -17.03
N ARG A 211 18.58 7.15 -16.02
CA ARG A 211 19.88 6.59 -15.62
C ARG A 211 19.90 5.09 -15.82
N VAL A 212 21.03 4.56 -16.29
CA VAL A 212 21.20 3.14 -16.57
C VAL A 212 22.47 2.63 -15.91
N PHE A 213 22.35 1.55 -15.14
CA PHE A 213 23.44 0.95 -14.38
C PHE A 213 23.55 -0.54 -14.64
N THR A 214 24.72 -0.98 -15.11
CA THR A 214 25.14 -2.38 -15.15
C THR A 214 25.52 -2.84 -13.74
N VAL A 215 24.83 -3.88 -13.25
CA VAL A 215 25.02 -4.39 -11.88
C VAL A 215 25.06 -5.92 -11.82
N GLY A 216 25.68 -6.44 -10.75
CA GLY A 216 25.61 -7.85 -10.37
C GLY A 216 24.28 -8.21 -9.73
N ARG A 217 23.97 -9.51 -9.66
CA ARG A 217 22.70 -10.05 -9.13
C ARG A 217 22.29 -9.45 -7.78
N ILE A 218 23.18 -9.51 -6.78
CA ILE A 218 22.86 -9.08 -5.40
C ILE A 218 22.41 -7.62 -5.37
N CYS A 219 23.08 -6.74 -6.13
CA CYS A 219 22.71 -5.33 -6.21
C CYS A 219 21.38 -5.12 -6.95
N ALA A 220 21.09 -5.87 -8.02
CA ALA A 220 19.79 -5.81 -8.70
C ALA A 220 18.63 -6.26 -7.79
N ASP A 221 18.79 -7.41 -7.12
CA ASP A 221 17.76 -7.99 -6.25
C ASP A 221 17.47 -7.04 -5.05
N ARG A 222 18.51 -6.48 -4.43
CA ARG A 222 18.34 -5.47 -3.36
C ARG A 222 17.78 -4.14 -3.87
N THR A 223 18.17 -3.68 -5.08
CA THR A 223 17.60 -2.44 -5.68
C THR A 223 16.11 -2.59 -5.88
N ARG A 224 15.63 -3.76 -6.31
CA ARG A 224 14.21 -4.06 -6.51
C ARG A 224 13.40 -3.83 -5.23
N ILE A 225 13.84 -4.40 -4.11
CA ILE A 225 13.11 -4.32 -2.83
C ILE A 225 13.26 -2.94 -2.19
N TYR A 226 14.47 -2.37 -2.21
CA TYR A 226 14.72 -1.00 -1.72
C TYR A 226 13.84 0.03 -2.42
N HIS A 227 13.77 -0.02 -3.76
CA HIS A 227 12.96 0.89 -4.56
C HIS A 227 11.46 0.68 -4.34
N LYS A 228 11.01 -0.58 -4.23
CA LYS A 228 9.63 -0.92 -3.88
C LYS A 228 9.21 -0.27 -2.56
N LEU A 229 10.02 -0.36 -1.50
CA LEU A 229 9.76 0.26 -0.21
C LEU A 229 9.87 1.79 -0.24
N LYS A 230 10.98 2.34 -0.76
CA LYS A 230 11.26 3.79 -0.79
C LYS A 230 10.15 4.59 -1.48
N HIS A 231 9.58 4.04 -2.55
CA HIS A 231 8.52 4.68 -3.33
C HIS A 231 7.13 4.12 -3.07
N PHE A 232 6.96 3.27 -2.04
CA PHE A 232 5.68 2.61 -1.74
C PHE A 232 4.56 3.64 -1.50
N LYS A 233 4.76 4.57 -0.55
CA LYS A 233 3.78 5.62 -0.22
C LYS A 233 3.43 6.51 -1.42
N PHE A 234 4.39 6.83 -2.27
CA PHE A 234 4.18 7.63 -3.48
C PHE A 234 3.36 6.87 -4.53
N LYS A 235 3.66 5.58 -4.77
CA LYS A 235 2.87 4.74 -5.69
C LYS A 235 1.45 4.52 -5.17
N LEU A 236 1.29 4.31 -3.86
CA LEU A 236 -0.01 4.23 -3.20
C LEU A 236 -0.82 5.52 -3.44
N TYR A 237 -0.19 6.69 -3.30
CA TYR A 237 -0.82 7.98 -3.62
C TYR A 237 -1.21 8.11 -5.10
N GLN A 238 -0.36 7.67 -6.03
CA GLN A 238 -0.69 7.67 -7.46
C GLN A 238 -1.90 6.78 -7.79
N GLU A 239 -2.05 5.66 -7.09
CA GLU A 239 -3.24 4.81 -7.20
C GLU A 239 -4.47 5.48 -6.56
N CYS A 240 -4.36 6.11 -5.38
CA CYS A 240 -5.42 6.95 -4.79
C CYS A 240 -5.87 8.06 -5.75
N CYS A 241 -4.94 8.74 -6.42
CA CYS A 241 -5.22 9.73 -7.48
C CYS A 241 -5.91 9.14 -8.71
N SER A 242 -5.77 7.83 -8.95
CA SER A 242 -6.44 7.14 -10.06
C SER A 242 -7.87 6.76 -9.67
N LEU A 243 -8.07 6.26 -8.44
CA LEU A 243 -9.39 5.98 -7.85
C LEU A 243 -10.25 7.25 -7.77
N ALA A 244 -9.68 8.36 -7.28
CA ALA A 244 -10.36 9.65 -7.20
C ALA A 244 -10.75 10.25 -8.57
N LYS A 245 -10.09 9.83 -9.67
CA LYS A 245 -10.39 10.28 -11.05
C LYS A 245 -11.43 9.42 -11.76
N THR A 246 -11.67 8.19 -11.28
CA THR A 246 -12.70 7.30 -11.84
C THR A 246 -14.08 7.56 -11.24
N GLU A 247 -14.17 8.36 -10.18
CA GLU A 247 -15.43 8.81 -9.61
C GLU A 247 -15.87 10.10 -10.30
N GLU A 248 -17.10 10.12 -10.84
CA GLU A 248 -17.67 11.35 -11.39
C GLU A 248 -18.02 12.28 -10.22
N VAL A 249 -17.19 13.31 -10.03
CA VAL A 249 -17.39 14.35 -9.01
C VAL A 249 -18.56 15.25 -9.44
N GLU A 250 -19.78 14.80 -9.15
CA GLU A 250 -20.88 15.72 -8.84
C GLU A 250 -20.48 16.62 -7.64
N ASP A 251 -21.19 17.73 -7.38
CA ASP A 251 -20.82 18.77 -6.39
C ASP A 251 -20.94 18.31 -4.89
N GLU A 252 -20.38 17.15 -4.57
CA GLU A 252 -20.31 16.54 -3.25
C GLU A 252 -19.16 17.10 -2.39
N GLN A 253 -19.25 16.92 -1.07
CA GLN A 253 -18.17 17.32 -0.19
C GLN A 253 -17.03 16.30 -0.25
N VAL A 254 -15.77 16.75 -0.28
CA VAL A 254 -14.56 15.91 -0.26
C VAL A 254 -14.63 14.78 0.79
N LYS A 255 -15.27 15.02 1.94
CA LYS A 255 -15.48 14.01 2.97
C LYS A 255 -16.30 12.80 2.47
N GLU A 256 -17.41 13.06 1.79
CA GLU A 256 -18.36 12.04 1.33
C GLU A 256 -17.74 11.17 0.23
N SER A 257 -17.06 11.81 -0.74
CA SER A 257 -16.31 11.10 -1.79
C SER A 257 -15.16 10.25 -1.21
N VAL A 258 -14.41 10.77 -0.23
CA VAL A 258 -13.38 9.98 0.47
C VAL A 258 -13.97 8.77 1.19
N GLU A 259 -15.09 8.94 1.90
CA GLU A 259 -15.76 7.85 2.61
C GLU A 259 -16.28 6.78 1.64
N ARG A 260 -16.88 7.17 0.50
CA ARG A 260 -17.34 6.25 -0.54
C ARG A 260 -16.20 5.49 -1.22
N ILE A 261 -15.16 6.18 -1.70
CA ILE A 261 -13.99 5.54 -2.33
C ILE A 261 -13.31 4.59 -1.33
N PHE A 262 -13.18 5.00 -0.06
CA PHE A 262 -12.56 4.17 0.97
C PHE A 262 -13.36 2.89 1.24
N SER A 263 -14.69 2.99 1.41
CA SER A 263 -15.56 1.83 1.62
C SER A 263 -15.50 0.87 0.44
N GLN A 264 -15.65 1.36 -0.80
CA GLN A 264 -15.53 0.54 -2.00
C GLN A 264 -14.15 -0.16 -2.10
N SER A 265 -13.08 0.55 -1.75
CA SER A 265 -11.69 0.03 -1.73
C SER A 265 -11.42 -0.96 -0.58
N THR A 266 -12.28 -0.97 0.44
CA THR A 266 -12.27 -1.93 1.53
C THR A 266 -13.02 -3.20 1.13
N GLU A 267 -14.24 -3.04 0.60
CA GLU A 267 -15.11 -4.12 0.14
C GLU A 267 -14.49 -4.94 -1.00
N ASN A 268 -13.87 -4.27 -1.98
CA ASN A 268 -13.18 -4.95 -3.09
C ASN A 268 -11.81 -5.55 -2.69
N GLY A 269 -11.36 -5.33 -1.45
CA GLY A 269 -10.12 -5.85 -0.89
C GLY A 269 -8.84 -5.12 -1.30
N TRP A 270 -8.90 -4.03 -2.07
CA TRP A 270 -7.72 -3.30 -2.56
C TRP A 270 -6.82 -2.82 -1.41
N ILE A 271 -7.39 -2.26 -0.33
CA ILE A 271 -6.59 -1.80 0.84
C ILE A 271 -5.81 -2.97 1.45
N LYS A 272 -6.46 -4.12 1.63
CA LYS A 272 -5.85 -5.34 2.17
C LYS A 272 -4.76 -5.89 1.24
N GLU A 273 -4.96 -5.82 -0.08
CA GLU A 273 -3.94 -6.18 -1.06
C GLU A 273 -2.70 -5.29 -0.92
N LYS A 274 -2.86 -3.96 -0.85
CA LYS A 274 -1.74 -3.02 -0.71
C LYS A 274 -0.99 -3.17 0.61
N TYR A 275 -1.71 -3.45 1.70
CA TYR A 275 -1.08 -3.79 2.98
C TYR A 275 -0.27 -5.09 2.87
N GLY A 276 -0.83 -6.15 2.28
CA GLY A 276 -0.11 -7.41 2.05
C GLY A 276 1.13 -7.24 1.17
N GLN A 277 1.09 -6.37 0.16
CA GLN A 277 2.28 -6.02 -0.64
C GLN A 277 3.36 -5.31 0.19
N LEU A 278 2.98 -4.42 1.11
CA LEU A 278 3.93 -3.79 2.04
C LEU A 278 4.60 -4.83 2.94
N GLU A 279 3.82 -5.72 3.54
CA GLU A 279 4.33 -6.82 4.38
C GLU A 279 5.25 -7.76 3.59
N GLU A 280 4.89 -8.12 2.35
CA GLU A 280 5.76 -8.91 1.47
C GLU A 280 7.13 -8.23 1.26
N TYR A 281 7.14 -6.91 1.05
CA TYR A 281 8.37 -6.16 0.81
C TYR A 281 9.23 -6.02 2.06
N LEU A 282 8.60 -5.88 3.24
CA LEU A 282 9.28 -5.88 4.53
C LEU A 282 9.90 -7.26 4.82
N ASN A 283 9.14 -8.34 4.65
CA ASN A 283 9.62 -9.71 4.81
C ASN A 283 10.82 -10.02 3.87
N PHE A 284 10.81 -9.52 2.62
CA PHE A 284 11.97 -9.65 1.73
C PHE A 284 13.25 -8.96 2.24
N VAL A 285 13.15 -7.91 3.07
CA VAL A 285 14.34 -7.28 3.68
C VAL A 285 15.06 -8.24 4.62
N ASP A 286 14.30 -8.94 5.46
CA ASP A 286 14.84 -9.84 6.48
C ASP A 286 15.50 -11.09 5.87
N TYR A 287 15.00 -11.55 4.71
CA TYR A 287 15.60 -12.68 3.98
C TYR A 287 16.97 -12.37 3.37
N PHE A 288 17.32 -11.11 3.11
CA PHE A 288 18.66 -10.82 2.62
C PHE A 288 19.70 -11.23 3.68
N GLN A 289 20.81 -11.80 3.22
CA GLN A 289 21.98 -12.07 4.03
C GLN A 289 23.02 -10.96 3.80
N ASP A 290 23.97 -10.81 4.71
CA ASP A 290 25.06 -9.83 4.57
C ASP A 290 25.91 -10.18 3.35
N GLU A 291 26.42 -9.15 2.64
CA GLU A 291 27.21 -9.38 1.44
C GLU A 291 28.63 -9.82 1.83
N LYS A 292 28.79 -11.15 1.96
CA LYS A 292 30.05 -11.83 2.30
C LYS A 292 31.22 -11.32 1.44
N PHE A 293 32.40 -11.31 2.06
CA PHE A 293 33.64 -11.06 1.35
C PHE A 293 34.06 -12.37 0.65
N ASP A 294 34.04 -12.35 -0.68
CA ASP A 294 34.79 -13.26 -1.55
C ASP A 294 35.89 -12.43 -2.25
#